data_AF-A0A534XXB9-F1
#
_entry.id   AF-A0A534XXB9-F1
#
_cell.length_a   1.000
_cell.length_b   1.000
_cell.length_c   1.000
_cell.angle_alpha   90.00
_cell.angle_beta   90.00
_cell.angle_gamma   90.00
#
_symmetry.space_group_name_H-M   'P 1'
#
loop_
_entity.id
_entity.type
_entity.pdbx_description
1 polymer ?
#
loop_
_entity_poly.entity_id
_entity_poly.type
_entity_poly.pdbx_seq_one_letter_code
_entity_poly.pdbx_strand_id
1 'polypeptide(L)'
;MFSVQDGRIVNPDLDVVQDADGCLRGRARNIPIDLCPAKGTPPPEEPGDKVEQWAGATGNFTLELMDHETRLRMDGYLHGGGGRQIPMNATVPLGKGPQWDALRKRPAFLALAAAISGIRGEPNDAAIQDAMDE
;
A
#
# COMPACT_ATOMS: atom_id res chain seq x y z
N MET A 1 -5.39 2.45 15.16
CA MET A 1 -4.44 3.57 15.05
C MET A 1 -3.12 3.02 14.51
N PHE A 2 -2.69 3.47 13.34
CA PHE A 2 -1.41 3.08 12.74
C PHE A 2 -0.37 4.15 13.08
N SER A 3 0.81 3.75 13.58
CA SER A 3 1.96 4.66 13.68
C SER A 3 2.90 4.36 12.53
N VAL A 4 3.13 5.35 11.67
CA VAL A 4 4.14 5.30 10.59
C VAL A 4 5.35 6.10 11.06
N GLN A 5 6.08 5.56 12.03
CA GLN A 5 7.32 6.16 12.55
C GLN A 5 8.52 5.45 11.91
N ASP A 6 9.49 6.23 11.42
CA ASP A 6 10.85 5.78 11.07
C ASP A 6 10.96 4.51 10.20
N GLY A 7 10.11 4.40 9.17
CA GLY A 7 10.19 3.24 8.27
C GLY A 7 9.57 1.97 8.83
N ARG A 8 8.74 2.04 9.88
CA ARG A 8 7.97 0.90 10.36
C ARG A 8 6.50 1.24 10.48
N ILE A 9 5.66 0.30 10.08
CA ILE A 9 4.23 0.31 10.38
C ILE A 9 3.91 -0.86 11.31
N VAL A 10 3.25 -0.56 12.43
CA VAL A 10 2.94 -1.54 13.46
C VAL A 10 1.49 -1.44 13.94
N ASN A 11 0.80 -2.58 13.99
CA ASN A 11 -0.45 -2.86 14.68
C ASN A 11 -0.51 -4.39 14.99
N PRO A 12 -1.56 -4.90 15.66
CA PRO A 12 -1.65 -6.33 15.99
C PRO A 12 -1.54 -7.31 14.79
N ASP A 13 -1.97 -6.86 13.62
CA ASP A 13 -2.05 -7.63 12.36
C ASP A 13 -0.97 -7.21 11.34
N LEU A 14 -0.06 -6.30 11.66
CA LEU A 14 0.89 -5.73 10.73
C LEU A 14 2.12 -5.28 11.49
N ASP A 15 3.27 -5.81 11.12
CA ASP A 15 4.55 -5.38 11.64
C ASP A 15 5.55 -5.46 10.50
N VAL A 16 5.71 -4.34 9.80
CA VAL A 16 6.57 -4.26 8.60
C VAL A 16 7.49 -3.08 8.73
N VAL A 17 8.77 -3.32 8.46
CA VAL A 17 9.83 -2.32 8.43
C VAL A 17 10.40 -2.21 7.03
N GLN A 18 10.79 -1.01 6.63
CA GLN A 18 11.63 -0.76 5.48
C GLN A 18 13.09 -0.76 5.93
N ASP A 19 13.87 -1.71 5.42
CA ASP A 19 15.29 -1.84 5.75
C ASP A 19 16.15 -0.77 5.04
N ALA A 20 17.46 -0.80 5.31
CA ALA A 20 18.41 0.17 4.74
C ALA A 20 18.56 0.05 3.22
N ASP A 21 18.23 -1.11 2.64
CA ASP A 21 18.21 -1.35 1.19
C ASP A 21 16.88 -0.89 0.56
N GLY A 22 15.96 -0.36 1.37
CA GLY A 22 14.65 0.11 0.95
C GLY A 22 13.61 -0.99 0.80
N CYS A 23 13.92 -2.23 1.19
CA CYS A 23 13.02 -3.37 1.11
C CYS A 23 12.08 -3.44 2.32
N LEU A 24 10.85 -3.87 2.08
CA LEU A 24 9.85 -4.15 3.11
C LEU A 24 10.05 -5.56 3.65
N ARG A 25 10.24 -5.65 4.96
CA ARG A 25 10.43 -6.90 5.70
C ARG A 25 9.45 -6.97 6.86
N GLY A 26 8.93 -8.15 7.18
CA GLY A 26 8.16 -8.38 8.39
C GLY A 26 6.98 -9.30 8.17
N ARG A 27 5.81 -8.91 8.70
CA ARG A 27 4.59 -9.71 8.60
C ARG A 27 3.33 -8.87 8.47
N ALA A 28 2.39 -9.41 7.70
CA ALA A 28 1.02 -8.95 7.53
C ALA A 28 0.07 -10.11 7.89
N ARG A 29 -0.57 -10.06 9.06
CA ARG A 29 -1.31 -11.17 9.67
C ARG A 29 -0.40 -12.41 9.78
N ASN A 30 -0.67 -13.43 8.96
CA ASN A 30 0.08 -14.68 8.86
C ASN A 30 0.92 -14.76 7.56
N ILE A 31 1.11 -13.63 6.88
CA ILE A 31 1.82 -13.52 5.60
C ILE A 31 3.20 -12.92 5.90
N PRO A 32 4.31 -13.62 5.61
CA PRO A 32 5.62 -12.99 5.65
C PRO A 32 5.69 -11.91 4.57
N ILE A 33 6.31 -10.79 4.88
CA ILE A 33 6.59 -9.71 3.93
C ILE A 33 8.10 -9.69 3.69
N ASP A 34 8.46 -9.86 2.43
CA ASP A 34 9.81 -9.76 1.89
C ASP A 34 9.69 -9.28 0.44
N LEU A 35 9.73 -7.96 0.27
CA LEU A 35 9.48 -7.26 -0.97
C LEU A 35 10.47 -6.10 -1.11
N CYS A 36 11.07 -5.96 -2.28
CA CYS A 36 11.98 -4.86 -2.59
C CYS A 36 11.39 -3.99 -3.71
N PRO A 37 11.80 -2.71 -3.80
CA PRO A 37 11.50 -1.89 -4.98
C PRO A 37 11.95 -2.63 -6.24
N ALA A 38 11.02 -2.88 -7.15
CA ALA A 38 11.31 -3.55 -8.40
C ALA A 38 12.11 -2.60 -9.32
N LYS A 39 13.07 -3.15 -10.04
CA LYS A 39 13.79 -2.39 -11.06
C LYS A 39 12.91 -2.28 -12.30
N GLY A 40 12.84 -1.09 -12.89
CA GLY A 40 12.10 -0.87 -14.14
C GLY A 40 10.60 -0.66 -13.94
N THR A 41 10.20 -0.09 -12.79
CA THR A 41 8.84 0.44 -12.60
C THR A 41 8.42 1.23 -13.84
N PRO A 42 7.27 0.90 -14.46
CA PRO A 42 6.82 1.61 -15.64
C PRO A 42 6.58 3.09 -15.30
N PRO A 43 6.79 4.01 -16.26
CA PRO A 43 6.40 5.38 -16.06
C PRO A 43 4.88 5.45 -15.82
N PRO A 44 4.41 6.44 -15.02
CA PRO A 44 2.98 6.69 -14.84
C PRO A 44 2.28 6.89 -16.18
N GLU A 45 1.03 6.42 -16.28
CA GLU A 45 0.22 6.60 -17.48
C GLU A 45 -0.17 8.08 -17.66
N GLU A 46 -0.39 8.80 -16.56
CA GLU A 46 -0.77 10.21 -16.55
C GLU A 46 0.34 11.15 -16.03
N PRO A 47 0.54 12.34 -16.62
CA PRO A 47 1.52 13.30 -16.14
C PRO A 47 1.18 13.83 -14.74
N GLY A 48 2.06 13.57 -13.77
CA GLY A 48 1.90 14.02 -12.38
C GLY A 48 1.65 12.88 -11.40
N ASP A 49 1.34 11.69 -11.91
CA ASP A 49 1.18 10.49 -11.10
C ASP A 49 2.53 9.88 -10.72
N LYS A 50 2.51 9.03 -9.70
CA LYS A 50 3.70 8.30 -9.24
C LYS A 50 3.39 6.82 -9.20
N VAL A 51 4.14 6.04 -9.97
CA VAL A 51 4.05 4.58 -9.93
C VAL A 51 5.25 4.04 -9.16
N GLU A 52 4.98 3.08 -8.28
CA GLU A 52 5.97 2.27 -7.57
C GLU A 52 5.63 0.80 -7.78
N GLN A 53 6.65 -0.04 -8.01
CA GLN A 53 6.47 -1.48 -8.06
C GLN A 53 7.32 -2.15 -7.00
N TRP A 54 6.75 -3.17 -6.36
CA TRP A 54 7.35 -3.90 -5.25
C TRP A 54 7.26 -5.38 -5.56
N ALA A 55 8.40 -6.08 -5.51
CA ALA A 55 8.47 -7.50 -5.86
C ALA A 55 9.44 -8.24 -4.93
N GLY A 56 9.14 -9.50 -4.66
CA GLY A 56 9.99 -10.37 -3.87
C GLY A 56 9.40 -11.77 -3.71
N ALA A 57 9.99 -12.57 -2.83
CA ALA A 57 9.57 -13.96 -2.61
C ALA A 57 8.11 -14.07 -2.13
N THR A 58 7.58 -13.00 -1.56
CA THR A 58 6.27 -12.96 -0.90
C THR A 58 5.18 -12.29 -1.74
N GLY A 59 5.48 -11.87 -2.97
CA GLY A 59 4.48 -11.29 -3.86
C GLY A 59 5.04 -10.29 -4.86
N ASN A 60 4.12 -9.68 -5.60
CA ASN A 60 4.38 -8.60 -6.53
C ASN A 60 3.16 -7.68 -6.55
N PHE A 61 3.38 -6.39 -6.30
CA PHE A 61 2.34 -5.39 -6.45
C PHE A 61 2.88 -4.08 -7.01
N THR A 62 1.99 -3.36 -7.68
CA THR A 62 2.20 -2.03 -8.20
C THR A 62 1.27 -1.08 -7.46
N LEU A 63 1.77 0.10 -7.16
CA LEU A 63 1.07 1.20 -6.55
C LEU A 63 1.13 2.39 -7.48
N GLU A 64 0.02 3.10 -7.58
CA GLU A 64 -0.05 4.34 -8.32
C GLU A 64 -0.79 5.39 -7.52
N LEU A 65 -0.11 6.50 -7.25
CA LEU A 65 -0.74 7.71 -6.74
C LEU A 65 -1.30 8.46 -7.93
N MET A 66 -2.62 8.40 -8.08
CA MET A 66 -3.40 9.01 -9.15
C MET A 66 -4.03 10.33 -8.68
N ASP A 67 -4.58 11.08 -9.64
CA ASP A 67 -5.40 12.26 -9.39
C ASP A 67 -4.67 13.27 -8.48
N HIS A 68 -3.40 13.58 -8.79
CA HIS A 68 -2.54 14.43 -7.96
C HIS A 68 -2.38 13.93 -6.51
N GLU A 69 -2.11 12.63 -6.34
CA GLU A 69 -1.89 11.99 -5.03
C GLU A 69 -3.14 12.01 -4.12
N THR A 70 -4.33 12.10 -4.70
CA THR A 70 -5.61 12.02 -3.96
C THR A 70 -6.23 10.63 -4.00
N ARG A 71 -5.73 9.73 -4.85
CA ARG A 71 -6.12 8.32 -4.87
C ARG A 71 -4.91 7.42 -4.94
N LEU A 72 -4.96 6.28 -4.27
CA LEU A 72 -3.99 5.20 -4.37
C LEU A 72 -4.63 4.02 -5.10
N ARG A 73 -4.21 3.73 -6.32
CA ARG A 73 -4.48 2.47 -7.01
C ARG A 73 -3.43 1.45 -6.61
N MET A 74 -3.87 0.23 -6.32
CA MET A 74 -3.04 -0.89 -5.92
C MET A 74 -3.42 -2.07 -6.76
N ASP A 75 -2.45 -2.75 -7.34
CA ASP A 75 -2.66 -3.91 -8.20
C ASP A 75 -1.60 -4.98 -7.95
N GLY A 76 -2.00 -6.24 -7.89
CA GLY A 76 -1.10 -7.36 -7.70
C GLY A 76 -1.51 -8.30 -6.58
N TYR A 77 -0.55 -8.99 -5.99
CA TYR A 77 -0.82 -10.06 -5.05
C TYR A 77 0.29 -10.25 -4.01
N LEU A 78 -0.09 -10.84 -2.88
CA LEU A 78 0.81 -11.40 -1.88
C LEU A 78 0.62 -12.92 -1.78
N HIS A 79 1.70 -13.64 -1.55
CA HIS A 79 1.71 -15.06 -1.23
C HIS A 79 1.52 -15.27 0.28
N GLY A 80 0.31 -15.65 0.68
CA GLY A 80 0.02 -16.08 2.04
C GLY A 80 0.48 -17.51 2.35
N GLY A 81 0.53 -17.83 3.64
CA GLY A 81 0.81 -19.19 4.11
C GLY A 81 -0.13 -20.23 3.49
N GLY A 82 0.42 -21.39 3.11
CA GLY A 82 -0.33 -22.49 2.49
C GLY A 82 -0.58 -22.35 0.98
N GLY A 83 0.16 -21.47 0.29
CA GLY A 83 0.07 -21.29 -1.17
C GLY A 83 -1.10 -20.43 -1.63
N ARG A 84 -1.81 -19.77 -0.71
CA ARG A 84 -2.95 -18.91 -1.04
C ARG A 84 -2.45 -17.53 -1.48
N GLN A 85 -2.89 -17.08 -2.66
CA GLN A 85 -2.65 -15.71 -3.10
C GLN A 85 -3.71 -14.77 -2.51
N ILE A 86 -3.27 -13.60 -2.08
CA ILE A 86 -4.12 -12.53 -1.55
C ILE A 86 -4.06 -11.38 -2.54
N PRO A 87 -5.16 -11.08 -3.25
CA PRO A 87 -5.20 -9.97 -4.18
C PRO A 87 -5.06 -8.65 -3.42
N MET A 88 -4.28 -7.73 -3.98
CA MET A 88 -4.12 -6.37 -3.48
C MET A 88 -4.93 -5.34 -4.28
N ASN A 89 -5.73 -5.79 -5.25
CA ASN A 89 -6.47 -4.93 -6.16
C ASN A 89 -7.49 -4.05 -5.42
N ALA A 90 -7.21 -2.75 -5.35
CA ALA A 90 -8.11 -1.75 -4.79
C ALA A 90 -7.68 -0.33 -5.17
N THR A 91 -8.67 0.56 -5.20
CA THR A 91 -8.46 2.01 -5.32
C THR A 91 -8.95 2.66 -4.03
N VAL A 92 -8.05 3.35 -3.33
CA VAL A 92 -8.32 3.95 -2.02
C VAL A 92 -8.31 5.47 -2.15
N PRO A 93 -9.39 6.19 -1.77
CA PRO A 93 -9.35 7.63 -1.67
C PRO A 93 -8.42 8.05 -0.52
N LEU A 94 -7.58 9.05 -0.77
CA LEU A 94 -6.66 9.60 0.22
C LEU A 94 -7.20 10.92 0.74
N GLY A 95 -7.43 11.00 2.05
CA GLY A 95 -7.88 12.22 2.71
C GLY A 95 -6.82 13.33 2.71
N LYS A 96 -7.19 14.49 3.26
CA LYS A 96 -6.28 15.65 3.38
C LYS A 96 -5.69 15.75 4.78
N GLY A 97 -4.53 16.38 4.90
CA GLY A 97 -3.90 16.70 6.19
C GLY A 97 -2.60 15.93 6.49
N PRO A 98 -1.94 16.27 7.62
CA PRO A 98 -0.55 15.87 7.88
C PRO A 98 -0.31 14.37 7.95
N GLN A 99 -1.31 13.61 8.43
CA GLN A 99 -1.24 12.16 8.49
C GLN A 99 -1.26 11.53 7.09
N TRP A 100 -2.14 12.04 6.21
CA TRP A 100 -2.22 11.61 4.82
C TRP A 100 -0.97 12.03 4.03
N ASP A 101 -0.42 13.21 4.30
CA ASP A 101 0.85 13.65 3.69
C ASP A 101 2.04 12.77 4.10
N ALA A 102 2.06 12.29 5.35
CA ALA A 102 3.07 11.32 5.78
C ALA A 102 2.90 9.96 5.08
N LEU A 103 1.66 9.53 4.84
CA LEU A 103 1.34 8.29 4.13
C LEU A 103 1.65 8.36 2.64
N ARG A 104 1.40 9.50 1.97
CA ARG A 104 1.77 9.73 0.56
C ARG A 104 3.27 9.57 0.30
N LYS A 105 4.09 9.89 1.29
CA LYS A 105 5.56 9.70 1.22
C LYS A 105 5.98 8.24 1.29
N ARG A 106 5.08 7.34 1.71
CA ARG A 106 5.35 5.91 1.92
C ARG A 106 4.14 5.06 1.50
N PRO A 107 3.74 5.11 0.21
CA PRO A 107 2.49 4.52 -0.26
C PRO A 107 2.45 2.99 -0.06
N ALA A 108 3.61 2.33 -0.02
CA ALA A 108 3.70 0.89 0.23
C ALA A 108 3.18 0.45 1.61
N PHE A 109 3.39 1.26 2.66
CA PHE A 109 2.82 0.95 3.97
C PHE A 109 1.31 1.12 4.00
N LEU A 110 0.80 2.14 3.29
CA LEU A 110 -0.64 2.33 3.16
C LEU A 110 -1.28 1.15 2.43
N ALA A 111 -0.65 0.66 1.37
CA ALA A 111 -1.16 -0.46 0.60
C ALA A 111 -1.25 -1.76 1.42
N LEU A 112 -0.21 -2.05 2.20
CA LEU A 112 -0.22 -3.19 3.11
C LEU A 112 -1.29 -3.05 4.19
N ALA A 113 -1.44 -1.86 4.79
CA ALA A 113 -2.48 -1.59 5.77
C ALA A 113 -3.89 -1.74 5.19
N ALA A 114 -4.14 -1.24 3.98
CA ALA A 114 -5.41 -1.35 3.26
C ALA A 114 -5.76 -2.80 2.94
N ALA A 115 -4.80 -3.56 2.38
CA ALA A 115 -4.98 -4.96 2.04
C ALA A 115 -5.31 -5.83 3.27
N ILE A 116 -4.63 -5.58 4.40
CA ILE A 116 -4.86 -6.28 5.67
C ILE A 116 -6.20 -5.89 6.29
N SER A 117 -6.62 -4.64 6.13
CA SER A 117 -7.94 -4.17 6.58
C SER A 117 -9.08 -4.72 5.73
N GLY A 118 -8.76 -5.46 4.65
CA GLY A 118 -9.73 -6.09 3.78
C GLY A 118 -10.32 -5.16 2.74
N ILE A 119 -9.71 -3.98 2.52
CA ILE A 119 -10.09 -3.10 1.42
C ILE A 119 -9.79 -3.83 0.11
N ARG A 120 -10.83 -4.16 -0.63
CA ARG A 120 -10.83 -4.78 -1.97
C ARG A 120 -11.78 -3.96 -2.83
N GLY A 121 -11.38 -3.57 -4.05
CA GLY A 121 -12.13 -2.62 -4.90
C GLY A 121 -13.60 -3.01 -5.08
N GLU A 122 -14.56 -2.10 -5.29
CA GLU A 122 -14.57 -0.76 -5.88
C GLU A 122 -14.73 0.37 -4.83
N PRO A 123 -14.45 1.64 -5.17
CA PRO A 123 -14.90 2.76 -4.34
C PRO A 123 -16.43 2.73 -4.30
N ASN A 124 -17.02 2.19 -3.24
CA ASN A 124 -18.41 2.52 -2.95
C ASN A 124 -18.44 4.01 -2.62
N ASP A 125 -19.34 4.76 -3.26
CA ASP A 125 -19.57 6.19 -3.02
C ASP A 125 -19.62 6.57 -1.52
N ALA A 126 -20.02 5.62 -0.66
CA ALA A 126 -19.98 5.75 0.79
C ALA A 126 -18.59 6.02 1.38
N ALA A 127 -17.52 5.40 0.85
CA ALA A 127 -16.15 5.65 1.32
C ALA A 127 -15.57 6.97 0.80
N ILE A 128 -16.12 7.51 -0.29
CA ILE A 128 -15.77 8.83 -0.80
C ILE A 128 -16.48 9.91 0.02
N GLN A 129 -17.74 9.71 0.43
CA GLN A 129 -18.45 10.64 1.31
C GLN A 129 -17.79 10.76 2.70
N ASP A 130 -17.42 9.64 3.32
CA ASP A 130 -16.77 9.67 4.65
C ASP A 130 -15.43 10.42 4.64
N ALA A 131 -14.69 10.38 3.52
CA ALA A 131 -13.43 11.13 3.35
C ALA A 131 -13.61 12.61 2.96
N MET A 132 -14.84 13.05 2.63
CA MET A 132 -15.17 14.43 2.28
C MET A 132 -15.82 15.21 3.43
N ASP A 133 -16.33 14.52 4.45
CA ASP A 133 -17.06 15.09 5.59
C ASP A 133 -16.19 15.34 6.85
N GLU A 134 -14.88 15.04 6.84
CA GLU A 134 -13.91 15.39 7.92
C GLU A 134 -12.91 16.51 7.55
#